data_AF-A0A9K3DB98-F1
#
_entry.id   AF-A0A9K3DB98-F1
#
_cell.length_a   1.000
_cell.length_b   1.000
_cell.length_c   1.000
_cell.angle_alpha   90.00
_cell.angle_beta   90.00
_cell.angle_gamma   90.00
#
_symmetry.space_group_name_H-M   'P 1'
#
loop_
_entity.id
_entity.type
_entity.pdbx_description
1 polymer ?
#
loop_
_entity_poly.entity_id
_entity_poly.type
_entity_poly.pdbx_seq_one_letter_code
_entity_poly.pdbx_strand_id
1 'polypeptide(L)'
;MRIVLAVCLLALAVYSEARIACAYKQDGVWKVKEGVISSEAVAFAMYTDTTTEDGWSTLELHTEAAHSNADQAYGAGLVEGYLTATRIGQTYINTKTDMMGDFGGEWDPL
;
A
#
# COMPACT_ATOMS: atom_id res chain seq x y z
N MET A 1 -25.96 -33.01 -4.86
CA MET A 1 -24.49 -33.05 -5.01
C MET A 1 -23.93 -32.11 -6.10
N ARG A 2 -24.68 -31.08 -6.56
CA ARG A 2 -24.18 -30.06 -7.50
C ARG A 2 -24.03 -28.67 -6.86
N ILE A 3 -24.81 -28.40 -5.81
CA ILE A 3 -24.81 -27.11 -5.08
C ILE A 3 -23.63 -27.02 -4.08
N VAL A 4 -23.24 -28.14 -3.46
CA VAL A 4 -22.15 -28.17 -2.46
C VAL A 4 -20.78 -27.86 -3.08
N LEU A 5 -20.53 -28.31 -4.32
CA LEU A 5 -19.28 -28.02 -5.05
C LEU A 5 -19.15 -26.54 -5.45
N ALA A 6 -20.25 -25.88 -5.77
CA ALA A 6 -20.25 -24.46 -6.13
C ALA A 6 -19.91 -23.54 -4.94
N VAL A 7 -20.30 -23.94 -3.71
CA VAL A 7 -19.99 -23.20 -2.48
C VAL A 7 -18.50 -23.31 -2.12
N CYS A 8 -17.88 -24.47 -2.34
CA CYS A 8 -16.43 -24.64 -2.10
C CYS A 8 -15.55 -23.89 -3.12
N LEU A 9 -16.01 -23.71 -4.36
CA LEU A 9 -15.29 -22.94 -5.38
C LEU A 9 -15.34 -21.43 -5.17
N LEU A 10 -16.40 -20.90 -4.54
CA LEU A 10 -16.51 -19.48 -4.18
C LEU A 10 -15.70 -19.11 -2.92
N ALA A 11 -15.42 -20.07 -2.03
CA ALA A 11 -14.69 -19.83 -0.79
C ALA A 11 -13.16 -19.76 -0.95
N LEU A 12 -12.61 -20.21 -2.07
CA LEU A 12 -11.16 -20.25 -2.32
C LEU A 12 -10.59 -18.96 -2.94
N ALA A 13 -11.42 -17.98 -3.28
CA ALA A 13 -11.02 -16.81 -4.08
C ALA A 13 -10.65 -15.56 -3.27
N VAL A 14 -10.63 -15.63 -1.93
CA VAL A 14 -10.18 -14.52 -1.08
C VAL A 14 -8.75 -14.80 -0.65
N TYR A 15 -7.81 -14.69 -1.59
CA TYR A 15 -6.39 -14.59 -1.28
C TYR A 15 -6.03 -13.10 -1.36
N SER A 16 -5.29 -12.56 -0.39
CA SER A 16 -4.70 -11.24 -0.57
C SER A 16 -3.69 -11.32 -1.71
N GLU A 17 -4.09 -10.90 -2.90
CA GLU A 17 -3.18 -10.79 -4.04
C GLU A 17 -2.19 -9.65 -3.79
N ALA A 18 -0.90 -9.92 -4.03
CA ALA A 18 0.13 -8.89 -4.00
C ALA A 18 -0.17 -7.84 -5.07
N ARG A 19 -0.22 -6.57 -4.68
CA ARG A 19 -0.39 -5.44 -5.58
C ARG A 19 0.97 -4.89 -5.97
N ILE A 20 1.21 -4.74 -7.27
CA ILE A 20 2.47 -4.21 -7.80
C ILE A 20 2.23 -2.93 -8.58
N ALA A 21 3.10 -1.95 -8.43
CA ALA A 21 3.02 -0.71 -9.21
C ALA A 21 4.40 -0.12 -9.51
N CYS A 22 4.46 0.65 -10.59
CA CYS A 22 5.61 1.46 -11.01
C CYS A 22 5.25 2.94 -11.02
N ALA A 23 6.16 3.80 -10.57
CA ALA A 23 6.11 5.24 -10.75
C ALA A 23 7.07 5.67 -11.87
N TYR A 24 6.54 6.38 -12.87
CA TYR A 24 7.28 6.92 -14.00
C TYR A 24 7.28 8.45 -13.95
N LYS A 25 8.37 9.06 -14.43
CA LYS A 25 8.46 10.49 -14.70
C LYS A 25 8.79 10.71 -16.18
N GLN A 26 7.86 11.26 -16.93
CA GLN A 26 7.99 11.53 -18.36
C GLN A 26 7.65 13.01 -18.61
N ASP A 27 8.54 13.76 -19.24
CA ASP A 27 8.37 15.20 -19.52
C ASP A 27 7.97 16.04 -18.29
N GLY A 28 8.51 15.68 -17.12
CA GLY A 28 8.21 16.33 -15.85
C GLY A 28 6.89 15.91 -15.19
N VAL A 29 6.11 15.02 -15.82
CA VAL A 29 4.83 14.53 -15.31
C VAL A 29 4.99 13.14 -14.68
N TRP A 30 4.41 12.98 -13.50
CA TRP A 30 4.38 11.70 -12.79
C TRP A 30 3.18 10.84 -13.18
N LYS A 31 3.40 9.54 -13.37
CA LYS A 31 2.36 8.54 -13.64
C LYS A 31 2.63 7.28 -12.84
N VAL A 32 1.58 6.67 -12.29
CA VAL A 32 1.66 5.35 -11.67
C VAL A 32 0.97 4.33 -12.57
N LYS A 33 1.58 3.17 -12.75
CA LYS A 33 1.00 2.04 -13.51
C LYS A 33 1.02 0.80 -12.64
N GLU A 34 -0.14 0.19 -12.46
CA GLU A 34 -0.32 -1.04 -11.70
C GLU A 34 -0.12 -2.29 -12.58
N GLY A 35 0.26 -3.41 -11.97
CA GLY A 35 0.33 -4.71 -12.63
C GLY A 35 1.60 -5.00 -13.45
N VAL A 36 2.59 -4.11 -13.42
CA VAL A 36 3.87 -4.28 -14.15
C VAL A 36 5.03 -3.81 -13.28
N ILE A 37 6.14 -4.55 -13.31
CA ILE A 37 7.45 -4.11 -12.85
C ILE A 37 8.32 -3.82 -14.07
N SER A 38 9.01 -2.68 -14.07
CA SER A 38 9.81 -2.23 -15.20
C SER A 38 11.01 -1.45 -14.70
N SER A 39 12.19 -1.77 -15.25
CA SER A 39 13.44 -1.04 -15.00
C SER A 39 13.49 0.35 -15.64
N GLU A 40 12.47 0.72 -16.42
CA GLU A 40 12.31 2.08 -16.96
C GLU A 40 11.54 3.00 -15.99
N ALA A 41 10.99 2.43 -14.91
CA ALA A 41 10.33 3.19 -13.87
C ALA A 41 11.36 3.89 -12.97
N VAL A 42 10.98 5.02 -12.38
CA VAL A 42 11.80 5.68 -11.36
C VAL A 42 11.84 4.87 -10.07
N ALA A 43 10.68 4.29 -9.73
CA ALA A 43 10.51 3.41 -8.58
C ALA A 43 9.44 2.36 -8.88
N PHE A 44 9.54 1.20 -8.25
CA PHE A 44 8.50 0.18 -8.27
C PHE A 44 8.37 -0.46 -6.90
N ALA A 45 7.19 -0.98 -6.60
CA ALA A 45 6.93 -1.62 -5.33
C ALA A 45 5.92 -2.76 -5.47
N MET A 46 6.00 -3.68 -4.51
CA MET A 46 5.08 -4.77 -4.30
C MET A 46 4.55 -4.68 -2.86
N TYR A 47 3.23 -4.69 -2.73
CA TYR A 47 2.54 -4.61 -1.45
C TYR A 47 1.63 -5.83 -1.28
N THR A 48 1.82 -6.56 -0.18
CA THR A 48 1.00 -7.70 0.20
C THR A 48 0.35 -7.41 1.54
N ASP A 49 -0.97 -7.41 1.57
CA ASP A 49 -1.73 -7.08 2.77
C ASP A 49 -2.21 -8.34 3.50
N THR A 50 -1.36 -8.89 4.35
CA THR A 50 -1.69 -10.02 5.23
C THR A 50 -2.00 -9.59 6.66
N THR A 51 -2.47 -8.35 6.87
CA THR A 51 -2.77 -7.86 8.24
C THR A 51 -3.84 -8.71 8.92
N THR A 52 -4.80 -9.25 8.18
CA THR A 52 -5.87 -10.09 8.73
C THR A 52 -5.42 -11.51 9.09
N GLU A 53 -4.39 -12.00 8.40
CA GLU A 53 -3.86 -13.36 8.51
C GLU A 53 -2.72 -13.43 9.53
N ASP A 54 -1.72 -12.55 9.39
CA ASP A 54 -0.45 -12.62 10.12
C ASP A 54 -0.20 -11.39 11.00
N GLY A 55 -1.09 -10.39 10.97
CA GLY A 55 -0.95 -9.14 11.72
C GLY A 55 -0.02 -8.11 11.09
N TRP A 56 0.60 -8.42 9.95
CA TRP A 56 1.53 -7.54 9.23
C TRP A 56 1.17 -7.46 7.76
N SER A 57 1.33 -6.29 7.14
CA SER A 57 1.47 -6.19 5.69
C SER A 57 2.95 -6.08 5.35
N THR A 58 3.35 -6.50 4.14
CA THR A 58 4.70 -6.33 3.62
C THR A 58 4.72 -5.37 2.43
N LEU A 59 5.67 -4.46 2.42
CA LEU A 59 5.96 -3.56 1.30
C LEU A 59 7.42 -3.73 0.92
N GLU A 60 7.67 -4.15 -0.31
CA GLU A 60 8.99 -4.16 -0.93
C GLU A 60 9.04 -3.06 -1.98
N LEU A 61 10.06 -2.21 -1.92
CA LEU A 61 10.18 -1.03 -2.77
C LEU A 61 11.61 -0.89 -3.28
N HIS A 62 11.74 -0.59 -4.56
CA HIS A 62 13.02 -0.37 -5.24
C HIS A 62 12.97 0.93 -6.04
N THR A 63 14.11 1.60 -6.15
CA THR A 63 14.32 2.77 -7.01
C THR A 63 15.42 2.49 -8.03
N GLU A 64 15.32 3.11 -9.19
CA GLU A 64 16.30 2.94 -10.26
C GLU A 64 17.38 4.04 -10.19
N ALA A 65 18.65 3.62 -10.09
CA ALA A 65 19.80 4.51 -9.89
C ALA A 65 20.07 5.45 -11.07
N ALA A 66 19.44 5.20 -12.23
CA ALA A 66 19.52 6.06 -13.41
C ALA A 66 18.81 7.41 -13.23
N HIS A 67 17.98 7.57 -12.19
CA HIS A 67 17.24 8.79 -11.92
C HIS A 67 17.89 9.65 -10.83
N SER A 68 17.54 10.94 -10.78
CA SER A 68 18.05 11.84 -9.74
C SER A 68 17.60 11.40 -8.35
N ASN A 69 18.40 11.67 -7.31
CA ASN A 69 18.03 11.33 -5.92
C ASN A 69 16.67 11.92 -5.51
N ALA A 70 16.35 13.13 -5.99
CA ALA A 70 15.07 13.77 -5.74
C ALA A 70 13.92 13.00 -6.40
N ASP A 71 14.10 12.55 -7.63
CA ASP A 71 13.09 11.76 -8.33
C ASP A 71 12.95 10.37 -7.72
N GLN A 72 14.04 9.72 -7.33
CA GLN A 72 13.99 8.44 -6.63
C GLN A 72 13.20 8.55 -5.32
N ALA A 73 13.49 9.56 -4.48
CA ALA A 73 12.79 9.78 -3.22
C ALA A 73 11.30 10.08 -3.45
N TYR A 74 10.97 10.94 -4.42
CA TYR A 74 9.58 11.26 -4.74
C TYR A 74 8.83 10.05 -5.32
N GLY A 75 9.45 9.34 -6.27
CA GLY A 75 8.89 8.16 -6.91
C GLY A 75 8.62 7.04 -5.91
N ALA A 76 9.52 6.85 -4.95
CA ALA A 76 9.34 5.91 -3.85
C ALA A 76 8.11 6.26 -3.01
N GLY A 77 8.00 7.50 -2.52
CA GLY A 77 6.84 7.92 -1.74
C GLY A 77 5.53 7.86 -2.54
N LEU A 78 5.58 8.17 -3.84
CA LEU A 78 4.41 8.11 -4.71
C LEU A 78 3.89 6.67 -4.87
N VAL A 79 4.77 5.71 -5.14
CA VAL A 79 4.37 4.31 -5.36
C VAL A 79 3.95 3.62 -4.05
N GLU A 80 4.63 3.92 -2.94
CA GLU A 80 4.22 3.48 -1.60
C GLU A 80 2.81 4.00 -1.27
N GLY A 81 2.60 5.31 -1.40
CA GLY A 81 1.32 5.94 -1.10
C GLY A 81 0.19 5.40 -1.98
N TYR A 82 0.46 5.14 -3.26
CA TYR A 82 -0.52 4.54 -4.17
C TYR A 82 -0.94 3.13 -3.72
N LEU A 83 0.02 2.27 -3.36
CA LEU A 83 -0.27 0.89 -2.97
C LEU A 83 -0.90 0.78 -1.57
N THR A 84 -0.50 1.66 -0.65
CA THR A 84 -0.86 1.57 0.77
C THR A 84 -1.90 2.59 1.23
N ALA A 85 -2.46 3.40 0.32
CA ALA A 85 -3.44 4.48 0.62
C ALA A 85 -4.55 4.05 1.58
N THR A 86 -5.11 2.86 1.40
CA THR A 86 -6.16 2.30 2.26
C THR A 86 -5.68 2.13 3.70
N ARG A 87 -4.51 1.53 3.91
CA ARG A 87 -3.95 1.32 5.26
C ARG A 87 -3.48 2.63 5.88
N ILE A 88 -2.92 3.56 5.10
CA ILE A 88 -2.61 4.91 5.58
C ILE A 88 -3.89 5.59 6.11
N GLY A 89 -4.99 5.53 5.34
CA GLY A 89 -6.27 6.11 5.76
C GLY A 89 -6.84 5.48 7.02
N GLN A 90 -6.78 4.15 7.14
CA GLN A 90 -7.20 3.43 8.33
C GLN A 90 -6.34 3.78 9.55
N THR A 91 -5.01 3.79 9.39
CA THR A 91 -4.08 4.18 10.44
C THR A 91 -4.40 5.59 10.93
N TYR A 92 -4.58 6.55 10.02
CA TYR A 92 -4.96 7.92 10.41
C TYR A 92 -6.26 7.96 11.23
N ILE A 93 -7.32 7.28 10.78
CA ILE A 93 -8.60 7.24 11.50
C ILE A 93 -8.42 6.65 12.90
N ASN A 94 -7.67 5.55 13.00
CA ASN A 94 -7.52 4.82 14.26
C ASN A 94 -6.62 5.56 15.25
N THR A 95 -5.59 6.27 14.79
CA THR A 95 -4.61 6.92 15.69
C THR A 95 -4.89 8.39 15.96
N LYS A 96 -5.67 9.07 15.12
CA LYS A 96 -5.91 10.52 15.25
C LYS A 96 -6.45 10.89 16.63
N THR A 97 -7.43 10.14 17.14
CA THR A 97 -8.05 10.42 18.45
C THR A 97 -7.05 10.26 19.59
N ASP A 98 -6.25 9.20 19.53
CA ASP A 98 -5.24 8.88 20.57
C ASP A 98 -4.05 9.84 20.54
N MET A 99 -3.65 10.33 19.36
CA MET A 99 -2.46 11.16 19.17
C MET A 99 -2.72 12.66 19.27
N MET A 100 -3.91 13.14 18.90
CA MET A 100 -4.23 14.57 18.88
C MET A 100 -5.04 15.02 20.11
N GLY A 101 -5.48 14.07 20.94
CA GLY A 101 -6.28 14.33 22.14
C GLY A 101 -7.69 14.84 21.84
N ASP A 102 -8.64 14.46 22.67
CA ASP A 102 -9.82 15.29 22.89
C ASP A 102 -9.34 16.56 23.62
N PHE A 103 -9.29 17.70 22.93
CA PHE A 103 -8.97 18.98 23.59
C PHE A 103 -10.02 19.38 24.67
N GLY A 104 -11.07 18.58 24.88
CA GLY A 104 -12.05 18.72 25.95
C GLY A 104 -12.13 17.58 26.97
N GLY A 105 -11.27 16.56 26.89
CA GLY A 105 -11.34 15.36 27.75
C GLY A 105 -10.40 15.43 28.95
N GLU A 106 -10.96 15.22 30.15
CA GLU A 106 -10.21 15.12 31.42
C GLU A 106 -9.11 14.06 31.30
N TRP A 107 -7.86 14.48 31.56
CA TRP A 107 -6.72 13.58 31.66
C TRP A 107 -6.95 12.60 32.81
N ASP A 108 -7.11 11.31 32.50
CA ASP A 108 -7.05 10.22 33.47
C ASP A 108 -5.61 9.67 33.49
N PRO A 109 -4.78 10.04 34.48
CA PRO A 109 -3.48 9.44 34.64
C PRO A 109 -3.67 8.05 35.27
N LEU A 110 -3.54 7.00 34.45
CA LEU A 110 -3.21 5.67 34.98
C LEU A 110 -1.99 5.75 35.91
#